data_AF-A0A0A8ESK3-F1
#
_entry.id   AF-A0A0A8ESK3-F1
#
_cell.length_a   1.000
_cell.length_b   1.000
_cell.length_c   1.000
_cell.angle_alpha   90.00
_cell.angle_beta   90.00
_cell.angle_gamma   90.00
#
_symmetry.space_group_name_H-M   'P 1'
#
loop_
_entity.id
_entity.type
_entity.pdbx_description
1 polymer ?
#
loop_
_entity_poly.entity_id
_entity_poly.type
_entity_poly.pdbx_seq_one_letter_code
_entity_poly.pdbx_strand_id
1 'polypeptide(L)'
;MTMDFLDAYHLWADAHAFYDTTLIPSPADTNDPLARQSATWDERLAATPNGRLLRQNSLFDALNGNGTLHLLHVTHALEQINEQGVLYPSGGCLVGSIYCAPLTATDRGLRMHNLAAYVLTKEAPAFLAKLGVTDRVPTPLIFEINTPPQAYQGLAGVDYLRLGLIHLRIYCHLEYLLSKSERHRLRETVVARVKNSAAFLATAAAVAYRGTHIAARPFLGLLDETIPRLPILGYLYFEALAEYLMLHSTSQHTRRLADIGELNNWLYKEMLFASYPNMAGKFDLARFRPRPSQLADLIHQVDPTIEINHATGYLVERISHLIAARLFAPGEAPEAWHHTRWEFDALSTQLGPLLGHLIHRELRTFGRYPDFYFYFDQYKALQAWNYWNHMDIVAPFNGTMPKGEIGINPAYPNLDYRVWRAEQDDAGHLHPAEQLSLTITPRLVDIKYTLMRNNQWTAPAPSAV
;
A
#
# COMPACT_ATOMS: atom_id res chain seq x y z
N MET A 1 -3.97 30.88 -12.82
CA MET A 1 -5.05 29.96 -13.23
C MET A 1 -5.62 29.34 -11.96
N THR A 2 -6.85 29.69 -11.61
CA THR A 2 -7.63 29.00 -10.58
C THR A 2 -8.05 27.64 -11.15
N MET A 3 -7.17 26.65 -11.05
CA MET A 3 -7.55 25.25 -11.22
C MET A 3 -8.63 24.98 -10.16
N ASP A 4 -9.81 24.55 -10.59
CA ASP A 4 -10.87 24.18 -9.66
C ASP A 4 -10.32 23.09 -8.73
N PHE A 5 -10.33 23.36 -7.43
CA PHE A 5 -9.76 22.45 -6.44
C PHE A 5 -10.53 21.11 -6.37
N LEU A 6 -11.75 21.09 -6.92
CA LEU A 6 -12.54 19.89 -7.17
C LEU A 6 -11.96 19.01 -8.29
N ASP A 7 -11.09 19.55 -9.15
CA ASP A 7 -10.43 18.82 -10.23
C ASP A 7 -9.09 18.20 -9.79
N ALA A 8 -9.14 17.38 -8.73
CA ALA A 8 -8.06 16.48 -8.35
C ALA A 8 -8.04 15.20 -9.21
N TYR A 9 -8.90 15.13 -10.22
CA TYR A 9 -9.18 13.93 -11.00
C TYR A 9 -7.94 13.38 -11.70
N HIS A 10 -7.17 14.25 -12.36
CA HIS A 10 -5.91 13.87 -13.00
C HIS A 10 -4.90 13.25 -12.03
N LEU A 11 -4.78 13.76 -10.80
CA LEU A 11 -3.88 13.17 -9.80
C LEU A 11 -4.31 11.77 -9.38
N TRP A 12 -5.62 11.54 -9.27
CA TRP A 12 -6.14 10.22 -8.94
C TRP A 12 -6.00 9.27 -10.12
N ALA A 13 -6.20 9.73 -11.36
CA ALA A 13 -5.88 8.94 -12.55
C ALA A 13 -4.39 8.54 -12.58
N ASP A 14 -3.48 9.48 -12.32
CA ASP A 14 -2.04 9.22 -12.26
C ASP A 14 -1.64 8.26 -11.13
N ALA A 15 -2.40 8.28 -10.03
CA ALA A 15 -2.21 7.39 -8.89
C ALA A 15 -2.81 5.98 -9.10
N HIS A 16 -3.52 5.73 -10.20
CA HIS A 16 -3.99 4.40 -10.56
C HIS A 16 -3.10 3.78 -11.65
N ALA A 17 -2.80 2.49 -11.48
CA ALA A 17 -2.22 1.64 -12.50
C ALA A 17 -3.35 0.90 -13.23
N PHE A 18 -3.35 1.00 -14.56
CA PHE A 18 -4.32 0.31 -15.42
C PHE A 18 -3.66 -0.93 -16.05
N TYR A 19 -4.28 -2.10 -15.88
CA TYR A 19 -3.65 -3.39 -16.23
C TYR A 19 -4.15 -4.02 -17.54
N ASP A 20 -5.28 -3.54 -18.06
CA ASP A 20 -6.01 -4.06 -19.23
C ASP A 20 -5.95 -3.13 -20.46
N THR A 21 -5.45 -1.90 -20.29
CA THR A 21 -5.53 -0.85 -21.30
C THR A 21 -4.35 -0.87 -22.28
N THR A 22 -4.36 -1.80 -23.22
CA THR A 22 -3.60 -1.63 -24.49
C THR A 22 -4.28 -0.66 -25.45
N LEU A 23 -5.55 -0.31 -25.19
CA LEU A 23 -6.43 0.45 -26.08
C LEU A 23 -6.57 1.94 -25.74
N ILE A 24 -6.20 2.36 -24.54
CA ILE A 24 -6.17 3.78 -24.17
C ILE A 24 -4.71 4.23 -24.26
N PRO A 25 -4.34 5.06 -25.25
CA PRO A 25 -3.02 5.63 -25.29
C PRO A 25 -2.84 6.44 -24.00
N SER A 26 -1.97 5.97 -23.10
CA SER A 26 -1.37 6.91 -22.16
C SER A 26 -0.67 7.95 -23.03
N PRO A 27 -0.82 9.26 -22.78
CA PRO A 27 -0.02 10.24 -23.48
C PRO A 27 1.42 9.79 -23.29
N ALA A 28 2.05 9.30 -24.36
CA ALA A 28 3.47 9.06 -24.37
C ALA A 28 4.05 10.45 -24.19
N ASP A 29 4.34 10.83 -22.96
CA ASP A 29 5.04 12.05 -22.70
C ASP A 29 6.43 11.80 -23.27
N THR A 30 6.61 12.18 -24.54
CA THR A 30 7.87 12.01 -25.26
C THR A 30 9.02 12.71 -24.56
N ASN A 31 8.71 13.55 -23.57
CA ASN A 31 9.65 14.26 -22.71
C ASN A 31 9.83 13.62 -21.33
N ASP A 32 9.15 12.51 -20.98
CA ASP A 32 9.42 11.82 -19.72
C ASP A 32 10.80 11.15 -19.77
N PRO A 33 11.79 11.63 -18.99
CA PRO A 33 13.14 11.08 -18.97
C PRO A 33 13.19 9.60 -18.53
N LEU A 34 12.14 9.09 -17.86
CA LEU A 34 12.05 7.71 -17.39
C LEU A 34 11.26 6.79 -18.31
N ALA A 35 10.57 7.28 -19.35
CA ALA A 35 9.65 6.46 -20.16
C ALA A 35 10.29 5.18 -20.70
N ARG A 36 11.50 5.28 -21.26
CA ARG A 36 12.26 4.11 -21.77
C ARG A 36 12.64 3.15 -20.65
N GLN A 37 13.06 3.69 -19.49
CA GLN A 37 13.44 2.88 -18.34
C GLN A 37 12.22 2.15 -17.76
N SER A 38 11.06 2.80 -17.70
CA SER A 38 9.80 2.20 -17.29
C SER A 38 9.40 1.04 -18.20
N ALA A 39 9.44 1.23 -19.53
CA ALA A 39 9.18 0.15 -20.49
C ALA A 39 10.17 -1.03 -20.35
N THR A 40 11.46 -0.72 -20.14
CA THR A 40 12.48 -1.75 -19.89
C THR A 40 12.19 -2.53 -18.60
N TRP A 41 11.69 -1.86 -17.56
CA TRP A 41 11.26 -2.53 -16.34
C TRP A 41 10.07 -3.45 -16.60
N ASP A 42 9.06 -3.00 -17.35
CA ASP A 42 7.90 -3.84 -17.67
C ASP A 42 8.32 -5.13 -18.39
N GLU A 43 9.21 -5.04 -19.37
CA GLU A 43 9.80 -6.19 -20.08
C GLU A 43 10.58 -7.11 -19.13
N ARG A 44 11.46 -6.53 -18.30
CA ARG A 44 12.28 -7.29 -17.34
C ARG A 44 11.43 -8.03 -16.31
N LEU A 45 10.39 -7.39 -15.79
CA LEU A 45 9.46 -7.96 -14.82
C LEU A 45 8.65 -9.11 -15.45
N ALA A 46 8.18 -8.93 -16.68
CA ALA A 46 7.45 -9.95 -17.43
C ALA A 46 8.31 -11.19 -17.73
N ALA A 47 9.62 -11.01 -17.92
CA ALA A 47 10.57 -12.10 -18.21
C ALA A 47 10.98 -12.94 -16.98
N THR A 48 10.52 -12.60 -15.78
CA THR A 48 10.82 -13.37 -14.55
C THR A 48 10.03 -14.69 -14.49
N PRO A 49 10.45 -15.68 -13.68
CA PRO A 49 9.73 -16.96 -13.54
C PRO A 49 8.23 -16.83 -13.30
N ASN A 50 7.82 -15.85 -12.48
CA ASN A 50 6.40 -15.61 -12.18
C ASN A 50 5.86 -14.32 -12.84
N GLY A 51 6.59 -13.75 -13.81
CA GLY A 51 6.27 -12.46 -14.45
C GLY A 51 4.90 -12.44 -15.15
N ARG A 52 4.45 -13.58 -15.68
CA ARG A 52 3.11 -13.74 -16.25
C ARG A 52 1.99 -13.35 -15.29
N LEU A 53 2.18 -13.56 -13.98
CA LEU A 53 1.17 -13.28 -12.95
C LEU A 53 0.93 -11.78 -12.75
N LEU A 54 1.81 -10.92 -13.25
CA LEU A 54 1.59 -9.46 -13.25
C LEU A 54 0.43 -9.03 -14.16
N ARG A 55 0.06 -9.88 -15.13
CA ARG A 55 -1.01 -9.61 -16.11
C ARG A 55 -2.09 -10.69 -16.13
N GLN A 56 -1.77 -11.92 -15.72
CA GLN A 56 -2.68 -13.07 -15.74
C GLN A 56 -2.68 -13.74 -14.36
N ASN A 57 -3.65 -13.41 -13.52
CA ASN A 57 -3.74 -13.92 -12.15
C ASN A 57 -5.20 -14.02 -11.68
N SER A 58 -5.40 -14.78 -10.61
CA SER A 58 -6.72 -15.09 -10.07
C SER A 58 -7.47 -13.88 -9.50
N LEU A 59 -6.77 -12.83 -9.06
CA LEU A 59 -7.40 -11.56 -8.65
C LEU A 59 -8.02 -10.87 -9.87
N PHE A 60 -7.30 -10.80 -10.98
CA PHE A 60 -7.81 -10.19 -12.21
C PHE A 60 -8.93 -11.03 -12.82
N ASP A 61 -8.83 -12.36 -12.77
CA ASP A 61 -9.92 -13.24 -13.19
C ASP A 61 -11.19 -13.01 -12.35
N ALA A 62 -11.04 -12.80 -11.03
CA ALA A 62 -12.16 -12.49 -10.15
C ALA A 62 -12.79 -11.11 -10.44
N LEU A 63 -11.96 -10.11 -10.77
CA LEU A 63 -12.42 -8.74 -11.10
C LEU A 63 -13.08 -8.64 -12.48
N ASN A 64 -12.59 -9.40 -13.47
CA ASN A 64 -13.16 -9.44 -14.82
C ASN A 64 -14.33 -10.42 -14.95
N GLY A 65 -14.60 -11.22 -13.92
CA GLY A 65 -15.66 -12.22 -13.93
C GLY A 65 -17.05 -11.59 -13.96
N ASN A 66 -17.95 -12.14 -14.78
CA ASN A 66 -19.35 -11.75 -14.74
C ASN A 66 -20.03 -12.34 -13.49
N GLY A 67 -20.63 -11.50 -12.65
CA GLY A 67 -21.50 -11.94 -11.55
C GLY A 67 -21.06 -11.47 -10.16
N THR A 68 -21.23 -12.35 -9.18
CA THR A 68 -20.98 -12.03 -7.77
C THR A 68 -19.50 -12.12 -7.45
N LEU A 69 -18.92 -11.00 -7.04
CA LEU A 69 -17.56 -10.94 -6.51
C LEU A 69 -17.59 -11.37 -5.04
N HIS A 70 -16.82 -12.41 -4.71
CA HIS A 70 -16.71 -12.92 -3.35
C HIS A 70 -15.40 -12.43 -2.72
N LEU A 71 -15.51 -11.71 -1.61
CA LEU A 71 -14.38 -11.11 -0.91
C LEU A 71 -14.35 -11.54 0.55
N LEU A 72 -13.15 -11.74 1.09
CA LEU A 72 -12.91 -12.01 2.50
C LEU A 72 -12.43 -10.75 3.21
N HIS A 73 -13.14 -10.34 4.26
CA HIS A 73 -12.67 -9.41 5.26
C HIS A 73 -12.37 -10.17 6.56
N VAL A 74 -11.22 -9.91 7.20
CA VAL A 74 -10.86 -10.53 8.48
C VAL A 74 -10.93 -9.48 9.57
N THR A 75 -11.74 -9.72 10.60
CA THR A 75 -11.90 -8.83 11.76
C THR A 75 -11.75 -9.58 13.07
N HIS A 76 -11.30 -8.90 14.12
CA HIS A 76 -11.28 -9.40 15.50
C HIS A 76 -12.26 -8.63 16.40
N ALA A 77 -13.08 -7.77 15.79
CA ALA A 77 -13.98 -6.84 16.46
C ALA A 77 -15.43 -7.03 16.01
N LEU A 78 -15.82 -8.28 15.67
CA LEU A 78 -17.15 -8.58 15.13
C LEU A 78 -18.27 -8.13 16.08
N GLU A 79 -18.10 -8.35 17.39
CA GLU A 79 -19.08 -7.93 18.40
C GLU A 79 -19.34 -6.42 18.33
N GLN A 80 -18.29 -5.60 18.27
CA GLN A 80 -18.41 -4.14 18.18
C GLN A 80 -19.05 -3.70 16.86
N ILE A 81 -18.74 -4.41 15.76
CA ILE A 81 -19.33 -4.15 14.44
C ILE A 81 -20.83 -4.48 14.47
N ASN A 82 -21.21 -5.60 15.08
CA ASN A 82 -22.60 -6.03 15.20
C ASN A 82 -23.43 -5.10 16.09
N GLU A 83 -22.89 -4.64 17.22
CA GLU A 83 -23.56 -3.66 18.10
C GLU A 83 -23.89 -2.36 17.37
N GLN A 84 -23.00 -1.91 16.47
CA GLN A 84 -23.19 -0.68 15.71
C GLN A 84 -23.98 -0.89 14.41
N GLY A 85 -24.02 -2.12 13.89
CA GLY A 85 -24.60 -2.44 12.59
C GLY A 85 -23.86 -1.82 11.40
N VAL A 86 -22.66 -1.26 11.61
CA VAL A 86 -21.93 -0.47 10.61
C VAL A 86 -20.48 -0.93 10.52
N LEU A 87 -20.01 -1.14 9.29
CA LEU A 87 -18.61 -1.36 8.96
C LEU A 87 -18.01 -0.10 8.34
N TYR A 88 -16.90 0.36 8.92
CA TYR A 88 -16.19 1.55 8.48
C TYR A 88 -14.89 1.20 7.74
N PRO A 89 -14.56 1.88 6.64
CA PRO A 89 -13.26 1.79 5.98
C PRO A 89 -12.10 2.34 6.80
N SER A 90 -10.87 1.96 6.44
CA SER A 90 -9.63 2.44 7.08
C SER A 90 -8.68 3.14 6.09
N GLY A 91 -7.94 4.15 6.57
CA GLY A 91 -7.03 4.98 5.75
C GLY A 91 -5.69 4.33 5.33
N GLY A 92 -5.67 3.00 5.17
CA GLY A 92 -4.49 2.21 4.79
C GLY A 92 -4.06 2.36 3.32
N CYS A 93 -3.31 1.38 2.79
CA CYS A 93 -2.78 1.40 1.42
C CYS A 93 -3.87 1.45 0.33
N LEU A 94 -5.11 1.03 0.65
CA LEU A 94 -6.28 1.15 -0.24
C LEU A 94 -7.18 2.35 0.08
N VAL A 95 -6.62 3.40 0.69
CA VAL A 95 -7.16 4.77 0.66
C VAL A 95 -8.64 4.87 1.12
N GLY A 96 -8.99 4.21 2.21
CA GLY A 96 -10.36 4.27 2.72
C GLY A 96 -11.34 3.33 2.02
N SER A 97 -10.89 2.22 1.44
CA SER A 97 -11.76 1.09 1.12
C SER A 97 -12.01 0.20 2.35
N ILE A 98 -13.01 -0.68 2.27
CA ILE A 98 -13.06 -1.86 3.14
C ILE A 98 -12.00 -2.85 2.64
N TYR A 99 -10.97 -3.12 3.44
CA TYR A 99 -9.88 -4.02 3.05
C TYR A 99 -10.33 -5.47 3.01
N CYS A 100 -10.06 -6.14 1.89
CA CYS A 100 -10.43 -7.51 1.62
C CYS A 100 -9.34 -8.25 0.83
N ALA A 101 -9.57 -9.55 0.63
CA ALA A 101 -8.86 -10.39 -0.32
C ALA A 101 -9.87 -11.23 -1.14
N PRO A 102 -9.57 -11.63 -2.37
CA PRO A 102 -10.52 -12.37 -3.20
C PRO A 102 -10.75 -13.79 -2.68
N LEU A 103 -11.97 -14.28 -2.90
CA LEU A 103 -12.37 -15.67 -2.71
C LEU A 103 -12.75 -16.28 -4.05
N THR A 104 -12.26 -17.50 -4.31
CA THR A 104 -12.61 -18.25 -5.52
C THR A 104 -13.67 -19.30 -5.18
N ALA A 105 -14.82 -19.27 -5.85
CA ALA A 105 -15.81 -20.31 -5.71
C ALA A 105 -15.30 -21.66 -6.27
N THR A 106 -15.54 -22.73 -5.52
CA THR A 106 -15.20 -24.11 -5.89
C THR A 106 -16.36 -25.03 -5.50
N ASP A 107 -16.35 -26.27 -5.97
CA ASP A 107 -17.34 -27.29 -5.59
C ASP A 107 -17.34 -27.60 -4.07
N ARG A 108 -16.27 -27.21 -3.35
CA ARG A 108 -16.10 -27.44 -1.92
C ARG A 108 -16.33 -26.19 -1.06
N GLY A 109 -16.76 -25.08 -1.65
CA GLY A 109 -16.91 -23.79 -0.97
C GLY A 109 -15.96 -22.73 -1.49
N LEU A 110 -15.76 -21.66 -0.71
CA LEU A 110 -14.98 -20.49 -1.13
C LEU A 110 -13.51 -20.66 -0.73
N ARG A 111 -12.64 -20.83 -1.72
CA ARG A 111 -11.19 -20.93 -1.51
C ARG A 111 -10.60 -19.54 -1.27
N MET A 112 -9.84 -19.41 -0.19
CA MET A 112 -9.08 -18.20 0.10
C MET A 112 -7.90 -18.01 -0.85
N HIS A 113 -7.70 -16.78 -1.31
CA HIS A 113 -6.40 -16.36 -1.84
C HIS A 113 -5.30 -16.53 -0.79
N ASN A 114 -4.06 -16.87 -1.19
CA ASN A 114 -2.99 -17.20 -0.25
C ASN A 114 -2.63 -16.06 0.73
N LEU A 115 -2.82 -14.80 0.31
CA LEU A 115 -2.72 -13.65 1.20
C LEU A 115 -3.75 -13.72 2.33
N ALA A 116 -5.01 -13.99 1.98
CA ALA A 116 -6.11 -14.03 2.92
C ALA A 116 -5.94 -15.18 3.92
N ALA A 117 -5.54 -16.35 3.41
CA ALA A 117 -5.21 -17.51 4.24
C ALA A 117 -4.10 -17.17 5.24
N TYR A 118 -3.04 -16.47 4.81
CA TYR A 118 -1.98 -16.00 5.71
C TYR A 118 -2.49 -15.03 6.77
N VAL A 119 -3.30 -14.05 6.36
CA VAL A 119 -3.85 -13.05 7.29
C VAL A 119 -4.72 -13.70 8.36
N LEU A 120 -5.63 -14.59 7.96
CA LEU A 120 -6.54 -15.27 8.87
C LEU A 120 -5.83 -16.21 9.84
N THR A 121 -4.86 -16.99 9.34
CA THR A 121 -4.26 -18.11 10.12
C THR A 121 -2.95 -17.78 10.83
N LYS A 122 -2.23 -16.74 10.40
CA LYS A 122 -0.94 -16.35 10.99
C LYS A 122 -0.95 -14.91 11.52
N GLU A 123 -1.27 -13.93 10.68
CA GLU A 123 -1.09 -12.52 11.04
C GLU A 123 -2.07 -12.06 12.13
N ALA A 124 -3.37 -12.28 11.94
CA ALA A 124 -4.39 -11.88 12.89
C ALA A 124 -4.26 -12.61 14.24
N PRO A 125 -4.02 -13.94 14.30
CA PRO A 125 -3.74 -14.63 15.56
C PRO A 125 -2.49 -14.12 16.27
N ALA A 126 -1.37 -13.94 15.56
CA ALA A 126 -0.12 -13.43 16.14
C ALA A 126 -0.31 -12.02 16.72
N PHE A 127 -1.14 -11.20 16.08
CA PHE A 127 -1.49 -9.88 16.58
C PHE A 127 -2.30 -9.94 17.87
N LEU A 128 -3.35 -10.76 17.93
CA LEU A 128 -4.18 -10.91 19.13
C LEU A 128 -3.38 -11.42 20.32
N ALA A 129 -2.55 -12.44 20.10
CA ALA A 129 -1.67 -13.00 21.13
C ALA A 129 -0.76 -11.92 21.74
N LYS A 130 -0.23 -11.01 20.91
CA LYS A 130 0.63 -9.93 21.38
C LYS A 130 -0.10 -8.81 22.11
N LEU A 131 -1.37 -8.57 21.77
CA LEU A 131 -2.23 -7.66 22.53
C LEU A 131 -2.66 -8.25 23.88
N GLY A 132 -2.33 -9.51 24.16
CA GLY A 132 -2.79 -10.21 25.37
C GLY A 132 -4.27 -10.56 25.32
N VAL A 133 -4.88 -10.54 24.13
CA VAL A 133 -6.29 -10.93 23.93
C VAL A 133 -6.32 -12.42 23.66
N THR A 134 -6.79 -13.18 24.65
CA THR A 134 -6.91 -14.64 24.57
C THR A 134 -8.34 -15.12 24.36
N ASP A 135 -9.31 -14.23 24.53
CA ASP A 135 -10.76 -14.49 24.44
C ASP A 135 -11.35 -14.22 23.06
N ARG A 136 -10.60 -13.58 22.15
CA ARG A 136 -11.04 -13.28 20.79
C ARG A 136 -10.28 -14.12 19.77
N VAL A 137 -10.99 -14.51 18.72
CA VAL A 137 -10.43 -15.15 17.54
C VAL A 137 -10.68 -14.28 16.32
N PRO A 138 -9.81 -14.31 15.29
CA PRO A 138 -10.10 -13.66 14.03
C PRO A 138 -11.34 -14.29 13.39
N THR A 139 -12.30 -13.47 13.02
CA THR A 139 -13.54 -13.88 12.38
C THR A 139 -13.50 -13.55 10.88
N PRO A 140 -13.64 -14.56 10.00
CA PRO A 140 -13.78 -14.34 8.57
C PRO A 140 -15.20 -13.86 8.23
N LEU A 141 -15.29 -12.76 7.48
CA LEU A 141 -16.53 -12.26 6.89
C LEU A 141 -16.44 -12.38 5.37
N ILE A 142 -17.42 -13.05 4.76
CA ILE A 142 -17.59 -13.10 3.31
C ILE A 142 -18.49 -11.94 2.90
N PHE A 143 -17.99 -11.11 2.01
CA PHE A 143 -18.75 -10.13 1.26
C PHE A 143 -19.07 -10.70 -0.12
N GLU A 144 -20.36 -10.79 -0.43
CA GLU A 144 -20.84 -11.09 -1.77
C GLU A 144 -21.30 -9.78 -2.39
N ILE A 145 -20.64 -9.35 -3.46
CA ILE A 145 -20.92 -8.09 -4.14
C ILE A 145 -21.49 -8.38 -5.51
N ASN A 146 -22.71 -7.95 -5.77
CA ASN A 146 -23.30 -8.03 -7.10
C ASN A 146 -22.79 -6.83 -7.91
N THR A 147 -21.80 -7.08 -8.75
CA THR A 147 -21.19 -6.03 -9.57
C THR A 147 -22.21 -5.51 -10.60
N PRO A 148 -22.53 -4.21 -10.59
CA PRO A 148 -23.48 -3.66 -11.54
C PRO A 148 -22.97 -3.79 -12.98
N PRO A 149 -23.84 -4.06 -13.98
CA PRO A 149 -23.42 -4.17 -15.38
C PRO A 149 -22.74 -2.90 -15.94
N GLN A 150 -23.08 -1.73 -15.40
CA GLN A 150 -22.48 -0.44 -15.75
C GLN A 150 -21.17 -0.13 -15.01
N ALA A 151 -20.78 -0.95 -14.03
CA ALA A 151 -19.51 -0.76 -13.32
C ALA A 151 -18.35 -0.81 -14.32
N TYR A 152 -17.27 -0.09 -14.02
CA TYR A 152 -16.06 -0.14 -14.84
C TYR A 152 -15.49 -1.55 -14.87
N GLN A 153 -15.44 -2.11 -16.07
CA GLN A 153 -15.01 -3.48 -16.33
C GLN A 153 -13.50 -3.62 -16.48
N GLY A 154 -12.75 -2.51 -16.37
CA GLY A 154 -11.30 -2.54 -16.49
C GLY A 154 -10.58 -2.72 -15.16
N LEU A 155 -9.27 -2.93 -15.24
CA LEU A 155 -8.43 -3.23 -14.08
C LEU A 155 -7.67 -1.98 -13.61
N ALA A 156 -8.26 -1.22 -12.70
CA ALA A 156 -7.67 -0.01 -12.12
C ALA A 156 -7.27 -0.21 -10.65
N GLY A 157 -5.97 -0.35 -10.39
CA GLY A 157 -5.41 -0.51 -9.05
C GLY A 157 -4.78 0.79 -8.53
N VAL A 158 -4.88 1.08 -7.24
CA VAL A 158 -4.28 2.28 -6.61
C VAL A 158 -2.81 2.02 -6.27
N ASP A 159 -1.89 2.78 -6.87
CA ASP A 159 -0.48 2.82 -6.49
C ASP A 159 -0.29 3.85 -5.36
N TYR A 160 -0.31 3.37 -4.12
CA TYR A 160 -0.19 4.23 -2.94
C TYR A 160 1.16 4.99 -2.87
N LEU A 161 2.19 4.55 -3.60
CA LEU A 161 3.48 5.25 -3.68
C LEU A 161 3.38 6.54 -4.50
N ARG A 162 2.34 6.69 -5.33
CA ARG A 162 2.06 7.90 -6.13
C ARG A 162 1.25 8.97 -5.41
N LEU A 163 0.77 8.70 -4.19
CA LEU A 163 -0.09 9.63 -3.45
C LEU A 163 0.62 10.90 -2.95
N GLY A 164 1.92 11.06 -3.19
CA GLY A 164 2.70 12.20 -2.72
C GLY A 164 2.12 13.55 -3.14
N LEU A 165 1.77 13.74 -4.42
CA LEU A 165 1.18 15.01 -4.87
C LEU A 165 -0.23 15.23 -4.31
N ILE A 166 -1.02 14.17 -4.16
CA ILE A 166 -2.34 14.22 -3.52
C ILE A 166 -2.18 14.69 -2.08
N HIS A 167 -1.28 14.08 -1.30
CA HIS A 167 -0.98 14.49 0.07
C HIS A 167 -0.54 15.95 0.16
N LEU A 168 0.32 16.41 -0.75
CA LEU A 168 0.77 17.80 -0.79
C LEU A 168 -0.39 18.77 -1.08
N ARG A 169 -1.23 18.48 -2.08
CA ARG A 169 -2.39 19.32 -2.41
C ARG A 169 -3.40 19.39 -1.26
N ILE A 170 -3.70 18.24 -0.64
CA ILE A 170 -4.59 18.19 0.52
C ILE A 170 -4.00 19.01 1.67
N TYR A 171 -2.69 18.91 1.92
CA TYR A 171 -2.03 19.75 2.91
C TYR A 171 -2.20 21.24 2.59
N CYS A 172 -1.85 21.68 1.39
CA CYS A 172 -1.96 23.09 0.99
C CYS A 172 -3.39 23.61 1.12
N HIS A 173 -4.40 22.76 0.90
CA HIS A 173 -5.79 23.13 1.09
C HIS A 173 -6.18 23.24 2.57
N LEU A 174 -5.79 22.26 3.39
CA LEU A 174 -6.22 22.14 4.78
C LEU A 174 -5.24 22.80 5.77
N GLU A 175 -4.17 23.45 5.30
CA GLU A 175 -3.16 24.04 6.18
C GLU A 175 -3.72 25.16 7.09
N TYR A 176 -4.88 25.72 6.77
CA TYR A 176 -5.60 26.65 7.64
C TYR A 176 -6.01 26.03 8.99
N LEU A 177 -6.12 24.70 9.08
CA LEU A 177 -6.38 23.97 10.32
C LEU A 177 -5.18 24.02 11.30
N LEU A 178 -3.99 24.33 10.78
CA LEU A 178 -2.77 24.47 11.56
C LEU A 178 -2.53 25.93 11.93
N SER A 179 -2.03 26.17 13.13
CA SER A 179 -1.53 27.49 13.53
C SER A 179 -0.29 27.90 12.72
N LYS A 180 0.06 29.20 12.75
CA LYS A 180 1.24 29.71 12.03
C LYS A 180 2.54 29.01 12.46
N SER A 181 2.72 28.74 13.76
CA SER A 181 3.90 28.05 14.29
C SER A 181 3.93 26.57 13.89
N GLU A 182 2.78 25.89 13.93
CA GLU A 182 2.64 24.50 13.46
C GLU A 182 3.01 24.39 11.97
N ARG A 183 2.46 25.27 11.12
CA ARG A 183 2.80 25.29 9.68
C ARG A 183 4.28 25.52 9.44
N HIS A 184 4.86 26.53 10.08
CA HIS A 184 6.26 26.87 9.91
C HIS A 184 7.16 25.71 10.33
N ARG A 185 6.97 25.16 11.53
CA ARG A 185 7.77 24.04 12.04
C ARG A 185 7.60 22.78 11.19
N LEU A 186 6.40 22.47 10.70
CA LEU A 186 6.18 21.35 9.80
C LEU A 186 6.97 21.52 8.50
N ARG A 187 6.86 22.69 7.85
CA ARG A 187 7.59 23.01 6.61
C ARG A 187 9.10 22.95 6.81
N GLU A 188 9.62 23.55 7.87
CA GLU A 188 11.06 23.47 8.20
C GLU A 188 11.52 22.02 8.45
N THR A 189 10.72 21.22 9.15
CA THR A 189 11.05 19.83 9.47
C THR A 189 11.16 18.99 8.20
N VAL A 190 10.20 19.09 7.29
CA VAL A 190 10.23 18.30 6.04
C VAL A 190 11.36 18.78 5.12
N VAL A 191 11.59 20.09 5.00
CA VAL A 191 12.72 20.66 4.24
C VAL A 191 14.06 20.15 4.78
N ALA A 192 14.25 20.20 6.10
CA ALA A 192 15.48 19.74 6.75
C ALA A 192 15.73 18.24 6.54
N ARG A 193 14.68 17.42 6.58
CA ARG A 193 14.78 15.96 6.30
C ARG A 193 15.24 15.68 4.87
N VAL A 194 14.68 16.39 3.88
CA VAL A 194 15.10 16.27 2.48
C VAL A 194 16.54 16.74 2.30
N LYS A 195 16.88 17.92 2.84
CA LYS A 195 18.24 18.48 2.80
C LYS A 195 19.28 17.50 3.36
N ASN A 196 19.00 16.93 4.53
CA ASN A 196 19.88 15.96 5.20
C ASN A 196 19.85 14.55 4.58
N SER A 197 19.14 14.39 3.46
CA SER A 197 19.06 13.13 2.70
C SER A 197 19.44 13.32 1.23
N ALA A 198 19.88 14.53 0.85
CA ALA A 198 20.19 14.92 -0.51
C ALA A 198 21.27 14.03 -1.14
N ALA A 199 22.28 13.60 -0.36
CA ALA A 199 23.33 12.70 -0.86
C ALA A 199 22.76 11.36 -1.35
N PHE A 200 21.86 10.75 -0.59
CA PHE A 200 21.21 9.50 -0.99
C PHE A 200 20.27 9.72 -2.18
N LEU A 201 19.46 10.77 -2.16
CA LEU A 201 18.55 11.10 -3.27
C LEU A 201 19.31 11.38 -4.57
N ALA A 202 20.44 12.09 -4.51
CA ALA A 202 21.32 12.32 -5.65
C ALA A 202 21.97 11.04 -6.16
N THR A 203 22.35 10.13 -5.25
CA THR A 203 22.89 8.81 -5.57
C THR A 203 21.86 7.97 -6.34
N ALA A 204 20.63 7.87 -5.82
CA ALA A 204 19.53 7.18 -6.50
C ALA A 204 19.18 7.82 -7.85
N ALA A 205 19.16 9.15 -7.94
CA ALA A 205 18.95 9.87 -9.19
C ALA A 205 20.06 9.57 -10.22
N ALA A 206 21.32 9.47 -9.81
CA ALA A 206 22.43 9.13 -10.70
C ALA A 206 22.32 7.68 -11.25
N VAL A 207 21.83 6.74 -10.44
CA VAL A 207 21.51 5.37 -10.92
C VAL A 207 20.37 5.43 -11.92
N ALA A 208 19.24 6.07 -11.58
CA ALA A 208 18.03 6.06 -12.40
C ALA A 208 18.20 6.83 -13.73
N TYR A 209 18.71 8.06 -13.69
CA TYR A 209 18.78 8.95 -14.86
C TYR A 209 20.06 8.82 -15.67
N ARG A 210 21.18 8.45 -15.03
CA ARG A 210 22.50 8.40 -15.69
C ARG A 210 23.04 6.98 -15.87
N GLY A 211 22.34 5.96 -15.39
CA GLY A 211 22.80 4.57 -15.44
C GLY A 211 24.08 4.33 -14.62
N THR A 212 24.31 5.14 -13.58
CA THR A 212 25.52 5.00 -12.76
C THR A 212 25.51 3.66 -12.04
N HIS A 213 26.57 2.87 -12.21
CA HIS A 213 26.74 1.61 -11.49
C HIS A 213 27.26 1.86 -10.07
N ILE A 214 26.53 1.37 -9.07
CA ILE A 214 26.87 1.48 -7.65
C ILE A 214 26.82 0.10 -7.02
N ALA A 215 27.83 -0.24 -6.24
CA ALA A 215 27.85 -1.50 -5.51
C ALA A 215 26.68 -1.58 -4.50
N ALA A 216 26.05 -2.74 -4.39
CA ALA A 216 24.81 -2.88 -3.63
C ALA A 216 24.99 -2.62 -2.12
N ARG A 217 26.08 -3.11 -1.53
CA ARG A 217 26.35 -2.94 -0.09
C ARG A 217 26.41 -1.47 0.36
N PRO A 218 27.22 -0.58 -0.24
CA PRO A 218 27.21 0.84 0.15
C PRO A 218 25.88 1.55 -0.17
N PHE A 219 25.21 1.22 -1.27
CA PHE A 219 23.90 1.80 -1.59
C PHE A 219 22.85 1.45 -0.52
N LEU A 220 22.74 0.16 -0.17
CA LEU A 220 21.80 -0.31 0.85
C LEU A 220 22.16 0.20 2.26
N GLY A 221 23.45 0.42 2.54
CA GLY A 221 23.90 1.10 3.76
C GLY A 221 23.38 2.53 3.86
N LEU A 222 23.56 3.32 2.79
CA LEU A 222 23.02 4.69 2.73
C LEU A 222 21.49 4.72 2.82
N LEU A 223 20.81 3.74 2.22
CA LEU A 223 19.36 3.58 2.33
C LEU A 223 18.93 3.36 3.79
N ASP A 224 19.53 2.40 4.50
CA ASP A 224 19.22 2.12 5.92
C ASP A 224 19.42 3.36 6.80
N GLU A 225 20.51 4.09 6.59
CA GLU A 225 20.78 5.34 7.31
C GLU A 225 19.78 6.46 6.99
N THR A 226 19.17 6.44 5.81
CA THR A 226 18.28 7.51 5.32
C THR A 226 16.81 7.27 5.67
N ILE A 227 16.36 6.02 5.74
CA ILE A 227 14.96 5.65 6.07
C ILE A 227 14.41 6.37 7.32
N PRO A 228 15.15 6.50 8.45
CA PRO A 228 14.66 7.25 9.61
C PRO A 228 14.31 8.72 9.32
N ARG A 229 14.99 9.36 8.36
CA ARG A 229 14.74 10.74 7.93
C ARG A 229 13.66 10.82 6.87
N LEU A 230 13.66 9.88 5.92
CA LEU A 230 12.71 9.77 4.82
C LEU A 230 11.94 8.44 4.86
N PRO A 231 10.87 8.33 5.68
CA PRO A 231 10.25 7.03 5.93
C PRO A 231 9.59 6.38 4.71
N ILE A 232 9.23 7.16 3.69
CA ILE A 232 8.71 6.64 2.41
C ILE A 232 9.70 5.68 1.73
N LEU A 233 11.00 5.83 1.98
CA LEU A 233 12.02 4.91 1.46
C LEU A 233 11.87 3.48 2.00
N GLY A 234 11.32 3.31 3.22
CA GLY A 234 11.01 1.99 3.76
C GLY A 234 9.89 1.29 2.98
N TYR A 235 8.90 2.04 2.51
CA TYR A 235 7.84 1.52 1.64
C TYR A 235 8.41 1.12 0.27
N LEU A 236 9.24 1.97 -0.33
CA LEU A 236 9.89 1.65 -1.62
C LEU A 236 10.79 0.42 -1.51
N TYR A 237 11.56 0.31 -0.42
CA TYR A 237 12.39 -0.86 -0.17
C TYR A 237 11.54 -2.12 0.02
N PHE A 238 10.46 -2.03 0.80
CA PHE A 238 9.54 -3.13 0.98
C PHE A 238 8.92 -3.59 -0.34
N GLU A 239 8.39 -2.67 -1.15
CA GLU A 239 7.76 -2.99 -2.42
C GLU A 239 8.74 -3.62 -3.40
N ALA A 240 9.95 -3.06 -3.55
CA ALA A 240 10.98 -3.61 -4.43
C ALA A 240 11.45 -5.01 -3.98
N LEU A 241 11.61 -5.24 -2.67
CA LEU A 241 11.98 -6.56 -2.15
C LEU A 241 10.85 -7.57 -2.30
N ALA A 242 9.61 -7.18 -1.96
CA ALA A 242 8.44 -8.04 -2.09
C ALA A 242 8.23 -8.46 -3.55
N GLU A 243 8.28 -7.52 -4.48
CA GLU A 243 8.25 -7.74 -5.93
C GLU A 243 9.32 -8.75 -6.34
N TYR A 244 10.58 -8.51 -5.96
CA TYR A 244 11.68 -9.42 -6.29
C TYR A 244 11.45 -10.85 -5.77
N LEU A 245 11.10 -11.01 -4.49
CA LEU A 245 10.88 -12.31 -3.87
C LEU A 245 9.76 -13.08 -4.58
N MET A 246 8.63 -12.42 -4.86
CA MET A 246 7.48 -13.06 -5.50
C MET A 246 7.73 -13.40 -6.97
N LEU A 247 8.50 -12.59 -7.69
CA LEU A 247 8.77 -12.79 -9.11
C LEU A 247 9.87 -13.81 -9.38
N HIS A 248 10.88 -13.91 -8.51
CA HIS A 248 12.06 -14.75 -8.72
C HIS A 248 12.07 -16.06 -7.92
N SER A 249 11.19 -16.23 -6.93
CA SER A 249 11.09 -17.49 -6.18
C SER A 249 10.70 -18.65 -7.09
N THR A 250 11.42 -19.77 -6.96
CA THR A 250 11.17 -21.03 -7.68
C THR A 250 10.94 -22.22 -6.75
N SER A 251 10.68 -21.93 -5.46
CA SER A 251 10.34 -22.95 -4.48
C SER A 251 9.12 -23.77 -4.91
N GLN A 252 9.00 -24.98 -4.38
CA GLN A 252 7.87 -25.84 -4.71
C GLN A 252 6.52 -25.19 -4.33
N HIS A 253 6.49 -24.48 -3.19
CA HIS A 253 5.27 -23.80 -2.75
C HIS A 253 4.89 -22.65 -3.69
N THR A 254 5.85 -21.81 -4.09
CA THR A 254 5.61 -20.74 -5.06
C THR A 254 5.10 -21.28 -6.39
N ARG A 255 5.68 -22.37 -6.91
CA ARG A 255 5.20 -23.01 -8.15
C ARG A 255 3.74 -23.46 -8.06
N ARG A 256 3.35 -24.11 -6.94
CA ARG A 256 1.95 -24.51 -6.72
C ARG A 256 0.99 -23.31 -6.69
N LEU A 257 1.40 -22.19 -6.09
CA LEU A 257 0.60 -20.96 -6.08
C LEU A 257 0.52 -20.34 -7.48
N ALA A 258 1.63 -20.32 -8.21
CA ALA A 258 1.67 -19.82 -9.59
C ALA A 258 0.80 -20.67 -10.53
N ASP A 259 0.68 -21.98 -10.30
CA ASP A 259 -0.19 -22.89 -11.07
C ASP A 259 -1.68 -22.55 -10.91
N ILE A 260 -2.07 -21.98 -9.77
CA ILE A 260 -3.44 -21.49 -9.51
C ILE A 260 -3.59 -19.98 -9.73
N GLY A 261 -2.60 -19.35 -10.38
CA GLY A 261 -2.65 -17.94 -10.76
C GLY A 261 -2.38 -16.96 -9.63
N GLU A 262 -1.61 -17.34 -8.59
CA GLU A 262 -1.34 -16.48 -7.43
C GLU A 262 0.16 -16.22 -7.20
N LEU A 263 0.51 -14.98 -6.88
CA LEU A 263 1.83 -14.64 -6.35
C LEU A 263 1.95 -15.14 -4.91
N ASN A 264 3.16 -15.56 -4.50
CA ASN A 264 3.39 -16.07 -3.15
C ASN A 264 3.56 -14.94 -2.12
N ASN A 265 2.46 -14.54 -1.49
CA ASN A 265 2.45 -13.44 -0.52
C ASN A 265 3.12 -13.81 0.82
N TRP A 266 3.34 -15.09 1.08
CA TRP A 266 3.96 -15.53 2.32
C TRP A 266 5.41 -15.06 2.39
N LEU A 267 6.11 -14.99 1.25
CA LEU A 267 7.52 -14.60 1.18
C LEU A 267 7.77 -13.23 1.81
N TYR A 268 7.05 -12.21 1.37
CA TYR A 268 7.26 -10.88 1.94
C TYR A 268 6.72 -10.79 3.36
N LYS A 269 5.63 -11.47 3.71
CA LYS A 269 5.08 -11.47 5.07
C LYS A 269 6.04 -12.11 6.07
N GLU A 270 6.66 -13.23 5.70
CA GLU A 270 7.68 -13.89 6.52
C GLU A 270 8.95 -13.05 6.60
N MET A 271 9.35 -12.39 5.50
CA MET A 271 10.44 -11.39 5.53
C MET A 271 10.14 -10.26 6.53
N LEU A 272 8.90 -9.76 6.58
CA LEU A 272 8.50 -8.73 7.55
C LEU A 272 8.65 -9.21 9.00
N PHE A 273 8.12 -10.40 9.31
CA PHE A 273 8.18 -10.95 10.67
C PHE A 273 9.59 -11.36 11.09
N ALA A 274 10.39 -11.89 10.17
CA ALA A 274 11.79 -12.23 10.44
C ALA A 274 12.64 -10.97 10.68
N SER A 275 12.41 -9.91 9.90
CA SER A 275 13.12 -8.64 10.06
C SER A 275 12.74 -7.90 11.35
N TYR A 276 11.48 -8.05 11.79
CA TYR A 276 10.93 -7.32 12.94
C TYR A 276 10.03 -8.20 13.82
N PRO A 277 10.59 -9.18 14.55
CA PRO A 277 9.80 -10.08 15.40
C PRO A 277 9.01 -9.31 16.46
N ASN A 278 9.59 -8.21 16.97
CA ASN A 278 8.95 -7.32 17.94
C ASN A 278 7.91 -6.36 17.33
N MET A 279 7.66 -6.40 16.01
CA MET A 279 6.64 -5.58 15.33
C MET A 279 5.45 -6.37 14.78
N ALA A 280 5.34 -7.68 15.05
CA ALA A 280 4.14 -8.46 14.72
C ALA A 280 2.87 -7.68 15.13
N GLY A 281 2.01 -7.38 14.15
CA GLY A 281 0.78 -6.60 14.22
C GLY A 281 0.84 -5.13 14.67
N LYS A 282 2.05 -4.55 14.82
CA LYS A 282 2.27 -3.08 14.85
C LYS A 282 3.13 -2.65 13.66
N PHE A 283 2.91 -3.30 12.53
CA PHE A 283 3.81 -3.15 11.39
C PHE A 283 3.67 -1.76 10.78
N ASP A 284 4.80 -1.10 10.63
CA ASP A 284 4.92 0.25 10.12
C ASP A 284 5.97 0.23 9.01
N LEU A 285 5.53 0.22 7.75
CA LEU A 285 6.39 0.21 6.57
C LEU A 285 7.42 1.35 6.57
N ALA A 286 7.11 2.46 7.25
CA ALA A 286 8.02 3.57 7.51
C ALA A 286 9.31 3.16 8.24
N ARG A 287 9.30 2.00 8.90
CA ARG A 287 10.41 1.43 9.67
C ARG A 287 11.00 0.19 9.01
N PHE A 288 10.53 -0.20 7.82
CA PHE A 288 11.08 -1.33 7.09
C PHE A 288 12.47 -0.99 6.54
N ARG A 289 13.50 -1.62 7.11
CA ARG A 289 14.93 -1.38 6.86
C ARG A 289 15.78 -2.60 7.25
N PRO A 290 15.57 -3.79 6.65
CA PRO A 290 16.45 -4.93 6.92
C PRO A 290 17.91 -4.52 6.65
N ARG A 291 18.78 -4.75 7.64
CA ARG A 291 20.18 -4.29 7.57
C ARG A 291 20.89 -4.96 6.40
N PRO A 292 21.76 -4.24 5.67
CA PRO A 292 22.49 -4.83 4.54
C PRO A 292 23.28 -6.09 4.90
N SER A 293 23.81 -6.15 6.12
CA SER A 293 24.56 -7.32 6.62
C SER A 293 23.70 -8.54 6.93
N GLN A 294 22.39 -8.36 7.11
CA GLN A 294 21.45 -9.43 7.47
C GLN A 294 20.56 -9.84 6.31
N LEU A 295 20.53 -9.05 5.23
CA LEU A 295 19.61 -9.25 4.12
C LEU A 295 19.77 -10.61 3.44
N ALA A 296 21.00 -11.07 3.24
CA ALA A 296 21.26 -12.37 2.63
C ALA A 296 20.69 -13.53 3.48
N ASP A 297 20.95 -13.51 4.78
CA ASP A 297 20.47 -14.52 5.72
C ASP A 297 18.93 -14.53 5.80
N LEU A 298 18.32 -13.34 5.85
CA LEU A 298 16.86 -13.18 5.87
C LEU A 298 16.20 -13.71 4.59
N ILE A 299 16.76 -13.38 3.42
CA ILE A 299 16.25 -13.90 2.14
C ILE A 299 16.39 -15.42 2.09
N HIS A 300 17.55 -15.97 2.47
CA HIS A 300 17.78 -17.41 2.48
C HIS A 300 16.86 -18.15 3.45
N GLN A 301 16.56 -17.55 4.61
CA GLN A 301 15.61 -18.08 5.58
C GLN A 301 14.18 -18.18 5.01
N VAL A 302 13.76 -17.15 4.25
CA VAL A 302 12.42 -17.09 3.66
C VAL A 302 12.30 -18.00 2.44
N ASP A 303 13.28 -17.97 1.55
CA ASP A 303 13.33 -18.85 0.39
C ASP A 303 14.78 -19.09 -0.09
N PRO A 304 15.33 -20.30 0.09
CA PRO A 304 16.69 -20.62 -0.29
C PRO A 304 16.89 -20.69 -1.81
N THR A 305 15.83 -20.66 -2.62
CA THR A 305 15.93 -20.67 -4.10
C THR A 305 16.29 -19.29 -4.69
N ILE A 306 16.37 -18.26 -3.85
CA ILE A 306 16.63 -16.89 -4.29
C ILE A 306 18.13 -16.62 -4.45
N GLU A 307 18.51 -16.14 -5.63
CA GLU A 307 19.87 -15.69 -5.94
C GLU A 307 20.19 -14.32 -5.30
N ILE A 308 20.98 -14.33 -4.22
CA ILE A 308 21.28 -13.14 -3.41
C ILE A 308 22.01 -12.03 -4.19
N ASN A 309 22.99 -12.40 -5.02
CA ASN A 309 23.76 -11.42 -5.79
C ASN A 309 22.88 -10.70 -6.81
N HIS A 310 21.98 -11.44 -7.47
CA HIS A 310 21.01 -10.84 -8.37
C HIS A 310 20.00 -9.97 -7.61
N ALA A 311 19.52 -10.43 -6.44
CA ALA A 311 18.58 -9.70 -5.59
C ALA A 311 19.12 -8.33 -5.18
N THR A 312 20.36 -8.29 -4.69
CA THR A 312 20.96 -7.05 -4.21
C THR A 312 21.25 -6.05 -5.34
N GLY A 313 21.67 -6.52 -6.51
CA GLY A 313 21.79 -5.67 -7.71
C GLY A 313 20.45 -5.13 -8.18
N TYR A 314 19.43 -6.00 -8.23
CA TYR A 314 18.05 -5.62 -8.57
C TYR A 314 17.52 -4.52 -7.65
N LEU A 315 17.72 -4.64 -6.34
CA LEU A 315 17.24 -3.66 -5.36
C LEU A 315 17.83 -2.27 -5.58
N VAL A 316 19.12 -2.16 -5.94
CA VAL A 316 19.75 -0.87 -6.24
C VAL A 316 19.03 -0.18 -7.40
N GLU A 317 18.85 -0.91 -8.49
CA GLU A 317 18.26 -0.38 -9.72
C GLU A 317 16.77 -0.07 -9.52
N ARG A 318 16.02 -1.00 -8.94
CA ARG A 318 14.56 -0.88 -8.77
C ARG A 318 14.19 0.21 -7.77
N ILE A 319 14.88 0.30 -6.63
CA ILE A 319 14.63 1.37 -5.64
C ILE A 319 14.98 2.72 -6.25
N SER A 320 16.09 2.82 -6.98
CA SER A 320 16.48 4.09 -7.64
C SER A 320 15.44 4.53 -8.67
N HIS A 321 14.96 3.60 -9.50
CA HIS A 321 13.89 3.87 -10.45
C HIS A 321 12.60 4.33 -9.75
N LEU A 322 12.16 3.62 -8.70
CA LEU A 322 10.95 3.98 -7.96
C LEU A 322 11.08 5.33 -7.25
N ILE A 323 12.25 5.66 -6.69
CA ILE A 323 12.52 6.99 -6.14
C ILE A 323 12.33 8.05 -7.22
N ALA A 324 12.98 7.88 -8.37
CA ALA A 324 12.90 8.84 -9.47
C ALA A 324 11.45 8.99 -9.99
N ALA A 325 10.74 7.88 -10.16
CA ALA A 325 9.40 7.84 -10.75
C ALA A 325 8.25 8.17 -9.78
N ARG A 326 8.49 8.25 -8.47
CA ARG A 326 7.44 8.44 -7.44
C ARG A 326 7.68 9.58 -6.47
N LEU A 327 8.94 9.99 -6.27
CA LEU A 327 9.31 10.99 -5.26
C LEU A 327 9.71 12.35 -5.87
N PHE A 328 10.07 12.37 -7.15
CA PHE A 328 10.41 13.61 -7.88
C PHE A 328 9.24 14.10 -8.72
N ALA A 329 9.21 15.40 -8.99
CA ALA A 329 8.22 15.97 -9.90
C ALA A 329 8.36 15.33 -11.29
N PRO A 330 7.23 14.97 -11.95
CA PRO A 330 7.26 14.41 -13.30
C PRO A 330 7.97 15.33 -14.30
N GLY A 331 8.67 14.75 -15.26
CA GLY A 331 9.26 15.47 -16.40
C GLY A 331 10.62 16.16 -16.17
N GLU A 332 11.10 16.29 -14.92
CA GLU A 332 12.39 16.93 -14.64
C GLU A 332 13.36 16.01 -13.87
N ALA A 333 14.56 15.81 -14.44
CA ALA A 333 15.65 15.19 -13.71
C ALA A 333 16.28 16.21 -12.72
N PRO A 334 16.47 15.86 -11.44
CA PRO A 334 17.12 16.76 -10.50
C PRO A 334 18.63 16.80 -10.76
N GLU A 335 19.09 17.72 -11.61
CA GLU A 335 20.46 17.75 -12.11
C GLU A 335 21.46 18.58 -11.29
N ALA A 336 20.99 19.50 -10.43
CA ALA A 336 21.84 20.44 -9.72
C ALA A 336 21.44 20.63 -8.24
N TRP A 337 21.56 19.57 -7.43
CA TRP A 337 21.29 19.59 -5.98
C TRP A 337 22.01 20.72 -5.21
N HIS A 338 23.14 21.21 -5.72
CA HIS A 338 23.91 22.32 -5.14
C HIS A 338 23.34 23.70 -5.46
N HIS A 339 22.49 23.82 -6.49
CA HIS A 339 21.75 25.04 -6.84
C HIS A 339 20.32 25.03 -6.28
N THR A 340 19.90 23.95 -5.61
CA THR A 340 18.57 23.83 -5.01
C THR A 340 18.41 24.85 -3.87
N ARG A 341 17.35 25.65 -3.96
CA ARG A 341 16.91 26.51 -2.84
C ARG A 341 16.18 25.68 -1.81
N TRP A 342 16.70 25.65 -0.59
CA TRP A 342 16.16 24.86 0.53
C TRP A 342 15.01 25.58 1.25
N GLU A 343 14.01 25.99 0.48
CA GLU A 343 12.78 26.61 0.96
C GLU A 343 11.59 25.74 0.52
N PHE A 344 10.54 25.68 1.34
CA PHE A 344 9.42 24.76 1.08
C PHE A 344 8.79 24.98 -0.29
N ASP A 345 8.45 26.23 -0.63
CA ASP A 345 7.76 26.55 -1.89
C ASP A 345 8.66 26.23 -3.10
N ALA A 346 9.96 26.51 -3.02
CA ALA A 346 10.91 26.15 -4.07
C ALA A 346 11.05 24.62 -4.22
N LEU A 347 11.24 23.89 -3.12
CA LEU A 347 11.34 22.43 -3.15
C LEU A 347 10.06 21.75 -3.63
N SER A 348 8.88 22.34 -3.39
CA SER A 348 7.60 21.76 -3.80
C SER A 348 7.46 21.59 -5.32
N THR A 349 8.18 22.40 -6.10
CA THR A 349 8.19 22.31 -7.56
C THR A 349 8.99 21.11 -8.08
N GLN A 350 10.08 20.73 -7.41
CA GLN A 350 10.99 19.65 -7.84
C GLN A 350 10.75 18.33 -7.11
N LEU A 351 10.35 18.40 -5.84
CA LEU A 351 10.22 17.27 -4.91
C LEU A 351 8.83 17.24 -4.27
N GLY A 352 7.82 17.78 -4.95
CA GLY A 352 6.44 17.83 -4.49
C GLY A 352 5.90 16.50 -3.96
N PRO A 353 6.05 15.36 -4.69
CA PRO A 353 5.60 14.07 -4.19
C PRO A 353 6.29 13.64 -2.89
N LEU A 354 7.61 13.80 -2.80
CA LEU A 354 8.37 13.51 -1.58
C LEU A 354 7.90 14.37 -0.40
N LEU A 355 7.71 15.68 -0.61
CA LEU A 355 7.22 16.57 0.44
C LEU A 355 5.83 16.15 0.91
N GLY A 356 4.91 15.80 0.01
CA GLY A 356 3.59 15.35 0.42
C GLY A 356 3.60 14.07 1.24
N HIS A 357 4.41 13.07 0.85
CA HIS A 357 4.61 11.86 1.66
C HIS A 357 5.17 12.16 3.05
N LEU A 358 6.16 13.06 3.14
CA LEU A 358 6.71 13.51 4.41
C LEU A 358 5.68 14.23 5.26
N ILE A 359 4.92 15.17 4.69
CA ILE A 359 3.88 15.92 5.39
C ILE A 359 2.82 14.97 5.94
N HIS A 360 2.27 14.08 5.11
CA HIS A 360 1.28 13.10 5.54
C HIS A 360 1.80 12.24 6.70
N ARG A 361 3.09 11.88 6.69
CA ARG A 361 3.71 11.15 7.79
C ARG A 361 3.89 12.01 9.04
N GLU A 362 4.44 13.21 8.92
CA GLU A 362 4.69 14.09 10.06
C GLU A 362 3.39 14.48 10.77
N LEU A 363 2.30 14.71 10.03
CA LEU A 363 0.97 14.99 10.58
C LEU A 363 0.46 13.89 11.54
N ARG A 364 0.94 12.65 11.41
CA ARG A 364 0.60 11.54 12.33
C ARG A 364 1.30 11.63 13.70
N THR A 365 2.27 12.52 13.84
CA THR A 365 3.12 12.63 15.04
C THR A 365 3.26 14.06 15.55
N PHE A 366 2.61 15.02 14.89
CA PHE A 366 2.86 16.44 15.07
C PHE A 366 1.74 17.14 15.84
N GLY A 367 2.13 18.05 16.74
CA GLY A 367 1.22 18.99 17.39
C GLY A 367 0.03 18.31 18.08
N ARG A 368 -1.18 18.77 17.73
CA ARG A 368 -2.47 18.30 18.27
C ARG A 368 -2.96 16.98 17.65
N TYR A 369 -2.07 16.05 17.35
CA TYR A 369 -2.45 14.71 16.90
C TYR A 369 -3.23 13.97 18.02
N PRO A 370 -4.30 13.21 17.72
CA PRO A 370 -4.83 12.88 16.40
C PRO A 370 -5.93 13.82 15.87
N ASP A 371 -6.31 14.85 16.62
CA ASP A 371 -7.55 15.62 16.40
C ASP A 371 -7.67 16.19 14.99
N PHE A 372 -6.53 16.54 14.36
CA PHE A 372 -6.52 17.12 13.01
C PHE A 372 -6.15 16.14 11.90
N TYR A 373 -5.32 15.14 12.18
CA TYR A 373 -4.87 14.18 11.16
C TYR A 373 -6.06 13.44 10.52
N PHE A 374 -7.11 13.17 11.30
CA PHE A 374 -8.36 12.60 10.79
C PHE A 374 -8.92 13.37 9.58
N TYR A 375 -8.92 14.70 9.62
CA TYR A 375 -9.47 15.50 8.51
C TYR A 375 -8.65 15.35 7.23
N PHE A 376 -7.32 15.29 7.32
CA PHE A 376 -6.47 15.08 6.14
C PHE A 376 -6.72 13.70 5.52
N ASP A 377 -6.86 12.66 6.35
CA ASP A 377 -7.08 11.28 5.87
C ASP A 377 -8.51 11.10 5.33
N GLN A 378 -9.51 11.66 6.01
CA GLN A 378 -10.91 11.64 5.58
C GLN A 378 -11.09 12.42 4.27
N TYR A 379 -10.40 13.54 4.11
CA TYR A 379 -10.44 14.33 2.88
C TYR A 379 -9.81 13.57 1.70
N LYS A 380 -8.69 12.88 1.93
CA LYS A 380 -8.07 11.97 0.94
C LYS A 380 -9.04 10.86 0.52
N ALA A 381 -9.70 10.21 1.49
CA ALA A 381 -10.68 9.16 1.20
C ALA A 381 -11.87 9.70 0.40
N LEU A 382 -12.40 10.88 0.73
CA LEU A 382 -13.46 11.53 -0.04
C LEU A 382 -13.05 11.79 -1.50
N GLN A 383 -11.82 12.27 -1.75
CA GLN A 383 -11.35 12.46 -3.11
C GLN A 383 -11.21 11.14 -3.88
N ALA A 384 -10.71 10.08 -3.22
CA ALA A 384 -10.60 8.75 -3.80
C ALA A 384 -11.97 8.18 -4.17
N TRP A 385 -12.93 8.25 -3.25
CA TRP A 385 -14.31 7.81 -3.47
C TRP A 385 -14.98 8.57 -4.60
N ASN A 386 -14.76 9.88 -4.69
CA ASN A 386 -15.29 10.68 -5.81
C ASN A 386 -14.69 10.24 -7.15
N TYR A 387 -13.39 9.99 -7.22
CA TYR A 387 -12.75 9.47 -8.42
C TYR A 387 -13.27 8.07 -8.78
N TRP A 388 -13.35 7.15 -7.81
CA TRP A 388 -13.87 5.80 -8.02
C TRP A 388 -15.32 5.82 -8.49
N ASN A 389 -16.18 6.65 -7.90
CA ASN A 389 -17.57 6.78 -8.33
C ASN A 389 -17.67 7.38 -9.73
N HIS A 390 -16.85 8.38 -10.07
CA HIS A 390 -16.83 8.94 -11.41
C HIS A 390 -16.37 7.91 -12.46
N MET A 391 -15.42 7.06 -12.09
CA MET A 391 -14.92 5.96 -12.91
C MET A 391 -15.75 4.70 -12.78
N ASP A 392 -16.87 4.69 -12.04
CA ASP A 392 -17.67 3.49 -11.77
C ASP A 392 -16.87 2.28 -11.21
N ILE A 393 -15.81 2.54 -10.44
CA ILE A 393 -14.97 1.53 -9.77
C ILE A 393 -15.64 1.07 -8.47
N VAL A 394 -16.06 -0.19 -8.45
CA VAL A 394 -16.66 -0.86 -7.28
C VAL A 394 -15.59 -1.41 -6.33
N ALA A 395 -14.54 -2.02 -6.89
CA ALA A 395 -13.56 -2.78 -6.14
C ALA A 395 -12.12 -2.32 -6.44
N PRO A 396 -11.63 -1.22 -5.83
CA PRO A 396 -10.25 -0.79 -6.00
C PRO A 396 -9.29 -1.84 -5.42
N PHE A 397 -8.15 -2.06 -6.03
CA PHE A 397 -7.14 -3.02 -5.53
C PHE A 397 -5.75 -2.38 -5.47
N ASN A 398 -4.76 -3.09 -4.91
CA ASN A 398 -3.40 -2.55 -4.84
C ASN A 398 -2.74 -2.55 -6.23
N GLY A 399 -2.41 -1.36 -6.73
CA GLY A 399 -1.80 -1.12 -8.03
C GLY A 399 -0.27 -1.12 -8.05
N THR A 400 0.42 -1.39 -6.92
CA THR A 400 1.88 -1.60 -6.98
C THR A 400 2.20 -2.96 -7.61
N MET A 401 1.44 -3.99 -7.24
CA MET A 401 1.48 -5.34 -7.82
C MET A 401 0.21 -6.12 -7.39
N PRO A 402 -0.35 -7.02 -8.21
CA PRO A 402 -1.56 -7.79 -7.88
C PRO A 402 -1.32 -8.88 -6.82
N LYS A 403 -1.07 -8.46 -5.58
CA LYS A 403 -0.79 -9.32 -4.40
C LYS A 403 -2.07 -9.92 -3.77
N GLY A 404 -3.24 -9.66 -4.34
CA GLY A 404 -4.53 -10.08 -3.77
C GLY A 404 -5.12 -9.12 -2.74
N GLU A 405 -4.57 -7.91 -2.60
CA GLU A 405 -5.18 -6.84 -1.79
C GLU A 405 -6.25 -6.12 -2.61
N ILE A 406 -7.50 -6.25 -2.19
CA ILE A 406 -8.67 -5.68 -2.86
C ILE A 406 -9.54 -4.95 -1.84
N GLY A 407 -10.26 -3.95 -2.30
CA GLY A 407 -11.10 -3.08 -1.51
C GLY A 407 -12.55 -3.14 -1.96
N ILE A 408 -13.46 -2.75 -1.07
CA ILE A 408 -14.82 -2.34 -1.44
C ILE A 408 -14.88 -0.82 -1.39
N ASN A 409 -15.31 -0.18 -2.47
CA ASN A 409 -15.60 1.25 -2.48
C ASN A 409 -16.82 1.52 -1.59
N PRO A 410 -16.65 2.14 -0.41
CA PRO A 410 -17.74 2.30 0.56
C PRO A 410 -18.74 3.37 0.15
N ALA A 411 -18.41 4.17 -0.87
CA ALA A 411 -19.23 5.27 -1.37
C ALA A 411 -19.91 4.92 -2.71
N TYR A 412 -19.74 3.70 -3.23
CA TYR A 412 -20.35 3.31 -4.50
C TYR A 412 -21.88 3.38 -4.40
N PRO A 413 -22.58 4.16 -5.25
CA PRO A 413 -24.02 4.35 -5.13
C PRO A 413 -24.80 3.05 -5.31
N ASN A 414 -25.73 2.77 -4.39
CA ASN A 414 -26.62 1.60 -4.43
C ASN A 414 -25.88 0.26 -4.60
N LEU A 415 -24.69 0.13 -4.01
CA LEU A 415 -23.95 -1.13 -4.02
C LEU A 415 -24.79 -2.24 -3.39
N ASP A 416 -25.08 -3.29 -4.16
CA ASP A 416 -25.79 -4.47 -3.68
C ASP A 416 -24.78 -5.49 -3.15
N TYR A 417 -24.88 -5.78 -1.85
CA TYR A 417 -24.00 -6.74 -1.19
C TYR A 417 -24.69 -7.48 -0.06
N ARG A 418 -24.17 -8.67 0.23
CA ARG A 418 -24.50 -9.46 1.43
C ARG A 418 -23.24 -9.72 2.23
N VAL A 419 -23.38 -9.73 3.55
CA VAL A 419 -22.29 -10.01 4.48
C VAL A 419 -22.62 -11.27 5.25
N TRP A 420 -21.69 -12.22 5.27
CA TRP A 420 -21.83 -13.48 5.98
C TRP A 420 -20.69 -13.63 6.96
N ARG A 421 -20.99 -14.01 8.20
CA ARG A 421 -20.01 -14.70 9.02
C ARG A 421 -19.74 -16.05 8.39
N ALA A 422 -18.46 -16.40 8.27
CA ALA A 422 -18.04 -17.66 7.66
C ALA A 422 -17.45 -18.62 8.68
N GLU A 423 -17.53 -19.91 8.36
CA GLU A 423 -16.81 -20.98 9.04
C GLU A 423 -15.79 -21.60 8.08
N GLN A 424 -14.65 -22.02 8.62
CA GLN A 424 -13.58 -22.66 7.85
C GLN A 424 -13.67 -24.17 8.02
N ASP A 425 -13.60 -24.91 6.91
CA ASP A 425 -13.52 -26.37 6.94
C ASP A 425 -12.07 -26.89 7.11
N ASP A 426 -11.93 -28.21 7.29
CA ASP A 426 -10.64 -28.87 7.49
C ASP A 426 -9.68 -28.71 6.29
N ALA A 427 -10.21 -28.44 5.10
CA ALA A 427 -9.43 -28.19 3.88
C ALA A 427 -9.10 -26.69 3.69
N GLY A 428 -9.57 -25.83 4.59
CA GLY A 428 -9.34 -24.40 4.59
C GLY A 428 -10.29 -23.59 3.69
N HIS A 429 -11.37 -24.17 3.18
CA HIS A 429 -12.41 -23.41 2.46
C HIS A 429 -13.36 -22.74 3.44
N LEU A 430 -13.93 -21.61 3.01
CA LEU A 430 -14.92 -20.87 3.77
C LEU A 430 -16.33 -21.18 3.30
N HIS A 431 -17.22 -21.30 4.27
CA HIS A 431 -18.65 -21.55 4.08
C HIS A 431 -19.45 -20.45 4.76
N PRO A 432 -20.39 -19.78 4.06
CA PRO A 432 -21.32 -18.86 4.72
C PRO A 432 -22.12 -19.59 5.80
N ALA A 433 -22.13 -19.05 7.02
CA ALA A 433 -22.82 -19.65 8.17
C ALA A 433 -24.00 -18.81 8.64
N GLU A 434 -23.79 -17.49 8.83
CA GLU A 434 -24.81 -16.58 9.34
C GLU A 434 -24.77 -15.27 8.55
N GLN A 435 -25.91 -14.86 7.99
CA GLN A 435 -26.01 -13.56 7.32
C GLN A 435 -26.07 -12.43 8.36
N LEU A 436 -25.21 -11.45 8.23
CA LEU A 436 -25.13 -10.30 9.12
C LEU A 436 -25.84 -9.09 8.51
N SER A 437 -26.63 -8.40 9.33
CA SER A 437 -27.25 -7.12 8.95
C SER A 437 -26.25 -5.97 9.16
N LEU A 438 -25.26 -5.86 8.29
CA LEU A 438 -24.22 -4.81 8.35
C LEU A 438 -24.33 -3.83 7.18
N THR A 439 -24.13 -2.55 7.48
CA THR A 439 -24.07 -1.49 6.47
C THR A 439 -22.65 -0.95 6.33
N ILE A 440 -22.12 -0.90 5.12
CA ILE A 440 -20.88 -0.19 4.80
C ILE A 440 -21.18 1.31 4.74
N THR A 441 -20.44 2.12 5.47
CA THR A 441 -20.61 3.58 5.50
C THR A 441 -19.34 4.29 4.99
N PRO A 442 -19.45 5.29 4.09
CA PRO A 442 -18.31 6.06 3.58
C PRO A 442 -17.83 7.08 4.62
N ARG A 443 -17.27 6.57 5.71
CA ARG A 443 -16.66 7.35 6.79
C ARG A 443 -15.48 6.55 7.32
N LEU A 444 -14.30 7.17 7.39
CA LEU A 444 -13.17 6.48 7.99
C LEU A 444 -13.47 6.18 9.45
N VAL A 445 -13.12 4.98 9.89
CA VAL A 445 -13.14 4.64 11.32
C VAL A 445 -12.27 5.66 12.06
N ASP A 446 -12.75 6.15 13.21
CA ASP A 446 -11.98 7.07 14.01
C ASP A 446 -10.68 6.37 14.44
N ILE A 447 -9.55 7.05 14.23
CA ILE A 447 -8.20 6.52 14.47
C ILE A 447 -8.05 6.00 15.91
N LYS A 448 -8.88 6.48 16.84
CA LYS A 448 -8.95 5.99 18.23
C LYS A 448 -9.32 4.51 18.34
N TYR A 449 -10.12 4.01 17.40
CA TYR A 449 -10.56 2.61 17.32
C TYR A 449 -9.75 1.80 16.30
N THR A 450 -8.84 2.45 15.57
CA THR A 450 -7.91 1.74 14.69
C THR A 450 -6.73 1.17 15.47
N LEU A 451 -6.20 0.05 15.00
CA LEU A 451 -5.03 -0.62 15.57
C LEU A 451 -3.77 0.26 15.57
N MET A 452 -3.73 1.32 14.74
CA MET A 452 -2.69 2.35 14.79
C MET A 452 -2.64 3.10 16.15
N ARG A 453 -3.64 2.91 17.02
CA ARG A 453 -3.72 3.51 18.37
C ARG A 453 -4.03 2.51 19.50
N ASN A 454 -3.84 1.19 19.35
CA ASN A 454 -3.99 0.28 20.49
C ASN A 454 -2.80 0.35 21.50
N ASN A 455 -2.56 1.55 22.03
CA ASN A 455 -1.83 1.82 23.26
C ASN A 455 -2.79 2.04 24.45
N GLN A 456 -4.11 2.07 24.25
CA GLN A 456 -5.07 2.11 25.37
C GLN A 456 -5.08 0.82 26.20
N TRP A 457 -4.62 -0.32 25.65
CA TRP A 457 -4.38 -1.55 26.41
C TRP A 457 -3.00 -1.62 27.05
N THR A 458 -2.20 -0.56 26.95
CA THR A 458 -0.92 -0.39 27.67
C THR A 458 -0.97 0.73 28.70
N ALA A 459 -2.13 1.32 28.96
CA ALA A 459 -2.28 2.15 30.14
C ALA A 459 -2.28 1.23 31.37
N PRO A 460 -1.38 1.41 32.36
CA PRO A 460 -1.57 0.76 33.65
C PRO A 460 -2.95 1.19 34.18
N ALA A 461 -3.70 0.24 34.75
CA ALA A 461 -4.96 0.53 35.40
C ALA A 461 -4.77 1.73 36.34
N PRO A 462 -5.73 2.68 36.41
CA PRO A 462 -5.65 3.76 37.37
C PRO A 462 -5.52 3.12 38.77
N SER A 463 -4.44 3.46 39.46
CA SER A 463 -4.25 3.10 40.86
C SER A 463 -5.50 3.54 41.61
N ALA A 464 -6.21 2.59 42.21
CA ALA A 464 -7.29 2.91 43.13
C ALA A 464 -6.71 3.78 44.25
N VAL A 465 -7.30 4.97 44.44
CA VAL A 465 -7.12 5.78 45.65
C VAL A 465 -8.27 5.44 46.58
#